data_AF-A0A819QN64-F1
#
_entry.id   AF-A0A819QN64-F1
#
_cell.length_a   1.000
_cell.length_b   1.000
_cell.length_c   1.000
_cell.angle_alpha   90.00
_cell.angle_beta   90.00
_cell.angle_gamma   90.00
#
_symmetry.space_group_name_H-M   'P 1'
#
loop_
_entity.id
_entity.type
_entity.pdbx_description
1 polymer ?
#
loop_
_entity_poly.entity_id
_entity_poly.type
_entity_poly.pdbx_seq_one_letter_code
_entity_poly.pdbx_strand_id
1 'polypeptide(L)'
;MTLQWKRHHSVESLDDETSIELTVLRQHWKQILQIFQKNLIDQDDITCVTSHFQHAVTLLTNEVASHDRPGPVLLYFIAESILDTFFVWSLSCPEYASDLKYHQLRCFEFLLSRAQHELLFHKQIFKPLLNLLRSCESSTSLELIEKHMIVVLNQVCVSITRNPTLLEFCFDISAEHGPSKFIIFSLLIPFV
;
A
#
# COMPACT_ATOMS: atom_id res chain seq x y z
N MET A 1 -12.11 -43.71 -13.03
CA MET A 1 -10.70 -43.32 -13.26
C MET A 1 -10.64 -41.89 -13.83
N THR A 2 -11.08 -40.87 -13.09
CA THR A 2 -11.17 -39.49 -13.63
C THR A 2 -11.12 -38.43 -12.52
N LEU A 3 -10.09 -38.47 -11.66
CA LEU A 3 -9.86 -37.40 -10.66
C LEU A 3 -8.40 -36.95 -10.53
N GLN A 4 -7.45 -37.50 -11.29
CA GLN A 4 -6.03 -37.14 -11.16
C GLN A 4 -5.55 -36.00 -12.07
N TRP A 5 -6.25 -35.67 -13.16
CA TRP A 5 -5.78 -34.65 -14.11
C TRP A 5 -6.10 -33.21 -13.67
N LYS A 6 -7.23 -32.98 -12.99
CA LYS A 6 -7.61 -31.62 -12.53
C LYS A 6 -6.63 -31.03 -11.51
N ARG A 7 -5.96 -31.87 -10.71
CA ARG A 7 -5.03 -31.39 -9.66
C ARG A 7 -3.66 -31.00 -10.21
N HIS A 8 -3.16 -31.68 -11.24
CA HIS A 8 -1.87 -31.34 -11.85
C HIS A 8 -1.96 -30.06 -12.68
N HIS A 9 -3.01 -29.94 -13.51
CA HIS A 9 -3.16 -28.78 -14.38
C HIS A 9 -3.43 -27.47 -13.61
N SER A 10 -4.06 -27.54 -12.43
CA SER A 10 -4.29 -26.36 -11.60
C SER A 10 -3.03 -25.88 -10.89
N VAL A 11 -2.11 -26.77 -10.49
CA VAL A 11 -0.89 -26.37 -9.78
C VAL A 11 0.12 -25.75 -10.74
N GLU A 12 0.34 -26.34 -11.92
CA GLU A 12 1.23 -25.75 -12.94
C GLU A 12 0.68 -24.42 -13.49
N SER A 13 -0.64 -24.30 -13.72
CA SER A 13 -1.21 -23.04 -14.19
C SER A 13 -1.12 -21.91 -13.15
N LEU A 14 -1.23 -22.25 -11.86
CA LEU A 14 -1.07 -21.28 -10.77
C LEU A 14 0.38 -20.81 -10.67
N ASP A 15 1.35 -21.72 -10.74
CA ASP A 15 2.77 -21.37 -10.68
C ASP A 15 3.19 -20.47 -11.87
N ASP A 16 2.66 -20.73 -13.07
CA ASP A 16 2.89 -19.90 -14.26
C ASP A 16 2.19 -18.53 -14.17
N GLU A 17 0.94 -18.48 -13.73
CA GLU A 17 0.18 -17.22 -13.57
C GLU A 17 0.83 -16.32 -12.52
N THR A 18 1.20 -16.88 -11.38
CA THR A 18 1.91 -16.18 -10.32
C THR A 18 3.30 -15.70 -10.79
N SER A 19 4.00 -16.47 -11.64
CA SER A 19 5.26 -16.05 -12.27
C SER A 19 5.07 -14.88 -13.26
N ILE A 20 3.94 -14.85 -13.98
CA ILE A 20 3.59 -13.75 -14.88
C ILE A 20 3.28 -12.48 -14.09
N GLU A 21 2.43 -12.53 -13.07
CA GLU A 21 2.07 -11.37 -12.26
C GLU A 21 3.31 -10.73 -11.60
N LEU A 22 4.22 -11.55 -11.06
CA LEU A 22 5.49 -11.08 -10.52
C LEU A 22 6.35 -10.37 -11.58
N THR A 23 6.40 -10.92 -12.80
CA THR A 23 7.14 -10.31 -13.91
C THR A 23 6.55 -8.96 -14.31
N VAL A 24 5.22 -8.86 -14.36
CA VAL A 24 4.50 -7.60 -14.64
C VAL A 24 4.76 -6.58 -13.52
N LEU A 25 4.72 -6.98 -12.25
CA LEU A 25 5.05 -6.11 -11.12
C LEU A 25 6.48 -5.56 -11.24
N ARG A 26 7.45 -6.42 -11.53
CA ARG A 26 8.85 -6.01 -11.73
C ARG A 26 8.99 -4.99 -12.86
N GLN A 27 8.24 -5.17 -13.94
CA GLN A 27 8.25 -4.23 -15.06
C GLN A 27 7.68 -2.87 -14.64
N HIS A 28 6.51 -2.82 -13.99
CA HIS A 28 5.95 -1.57 -13.48
C HIS A 28 6.90 -0.88 -12.50
N TRP A 29 7.49 -1.63 -11.58
CA TRP A 29 8.43 -1.08 -10.60
C TRP A 29 9.68 -0.51 -11.27
N LYS A 30 10.23 -1.21 -12.27
CA LYS A 30 11.37 -0.72 -13.06
C LYS A 30 11.06 0.60 -13.76
N GLN A 31 9.86 0.77 -14.33
CA GLN A 31 9.47 2.03 -14.98
C GLN A 31 9.40 3.18 -13.97
N ILE A 32 8.83 2.94 -12.79
CA ILE A 32 8.78 3.93 -11.71
C ILE A 32 10.19 4.36 -11.30
N LEU A 33 11.08 3.39 -11.03
CA LEU A 33 12.46 3.66 -10.61
C LEU A 33 13.25 4.44 -11.66
N GLN A 34 12.98 4.26 -12.96
CA GLN A 34 13.61 5.05 -14.01
C GLN A 34 13.19 6.52 -13.96
N ILE A 35 11.92 6.81 -13.67
CA ILE A 35 11.42 8.18 -13.51
C ILE A 35 12.00 8.82 -12.24
N PHE A 36 12.16 8.05 -11.16
CA PHE A 36 12.73 8.56 -9.91
C PHE A 36 14.15 9.08 -10.04
N GLN A 37 14.89 8.63 -11.05
CA GLN A 37 16.26 9.05 -11.32
C GLN A 37 16.34 10.35 -12.14
N LYS A 38 15.21 10.87 -12.64
CA LYS A 38 15.21 12.12 -13.41
C LYS A 38 15.44 13.32 -12.49
N ASN A 39 16.19 14.31 -13.01
CA ASN A 39 16.44 15.57 -12.30
C ASN A 39 15.23 16.52 -12.32
N LEU A 40 14.43 16.45 -13.38
CA LEU A 40 13.23 17.26 -13.57
C LEU A 40 12.08 16.31 -13.82
N ILE A 41 11.01 16.51 -13.03
CA ILE A 41 9.78 15.74 -13.09
C ILE A 41 8.69 16.67 -13.60
N ASP A 42 7.97 16.23 -14.63
CA ASP A 42 6.81 16.93 -15.18
C ASP A 42 5.51 16.18 -14.90
N GLN A 43 4.37 16.74 -15.34
CA GLN A 43 3.05 16.18 -15.10
C GLN A 43 2.85 14.79 -15.76
N ASP A 44 3.49 14.55 -16.91
CA ASP A 44 3.39 13.28 -17.62
C ASP A 44 4.13 12.19 -16.84
N ASP A 45 5.28 12.53 -16.26
CA ASP A 45 6.03 11.67 -15.35
C ASP A 45 5.23 11.32 -14.09
N ILE A 46 4.58 12.30 -13.46
CA ILE A 46 3.69 12.05 -12.31
C ILE A 46 2.58 11.07 -12.70
N THR A 47 1.91 11.32 -13.83
CA THR A 47 0.81 10.48 -14.32
C THR A 47 1.28 9.04 -14.62
N CYS A 48 2.46 8.90 -15.21
CA CYS A 48 3.07 7.61 -15.50
C CYS A 48 3.38 6.83 -14.21
N VAL A 49 4.02 7.50 -13.24
CA VAL A 49 4.35 6.89 -11.95
C VAL A 49 3.11 6.46 -11.20
N THR A 50 2.11 7.34 -11.04
CA THR A 50 0.88 7.03 -10.28
C THR A 50 0.10 5.90 -10.95
N SER A 51 0.06 5.87 -12.28
CA SER A 51 -0.55 4.77 -13.04
C SER A 51 0.17 3.45 -12.79
N HIS A 52 1.50 3.38 -12.96
CA HIS A 52 2.25 2.15 -12.72
C HIS A 52 2.18 1.69 -11.26
N PHE A 53 2.18 2.62 -10.32
CA PHE A 53 2.05 2.32 -8.90
C PHE A 53 0.67 1.74 -8.58
N GLN A 54 -0.40 2.30 -9.15
CA GLN A 54 -1.74 1.74 -9.01
C GLN A 54 -1.85 0.31 -9.59
N HIS A 55 -1.21 0.03 -10.72
CA HIS A 55 -1.16 -1.32 -11.28
C HIS A 55 -0.40 -2.29 -10.36
N ALA A 56 0.75 -1.86 -9.80
CA ALA A 56 1.50 -2.65 -8.83
C ALA A 56 0.68 -3.00 -7.58
N VAL A 57 -0.06 -2.02 -7.03
CA VAL A 57 -0.98 -2.24 -5.90
C VAL A 57 -2.15 -3.15 -6.29
N THR A 58 -2.63 -3.07 -7.54
CA THR A 58 -3.70 -3.94 -8.03
C THR A 58 -3.28 -5.39 -8.07
N LEU A 59 -2.08 -5.68 -8.60
CA LEU A 59 -1.51 -7.04 -8.60
C LEU A 59 -1.38 -7.59 -7.18
N LEU A 60 -0.80 -6.79 -6.28
CA LEU A 60 -0.69 -7.16 -4.86
C LEU A 60 -2.07 -7.48 -4.26
N THR A 61 -3.05 -6.62 -4.51
CA THR A 61 -4.39 -6.76 -3.94
C THR A 61 -5.09 -8.03 -4.45
N ASN A 62 -4.88 -8.38 -5.72
CA ASN A 62 -5.45 -9.60 -6.31
C ASN A 62 -4.81 -10.87 -5.71
N GLU A 63 -3.49 -10.89 -5.53
CA GLU A 63 -2.80 -12.03 -4.92
C GLU A 63 -3.29 -12.25 -3.48
N VAL A 64 -3.29 -11.20 -2.65
CA VAL A 64 -3.67 -11.28 -1.23
C VAL A 64 -5.16 -11.63 -1.06
N ALA A 65 -6.01 -11.30 -2.05
CA ALA A 65 -7.42 -11.70 -2.04
C ALA A 65 -7.65 -13.15 -2.46
N SER A 66 -6.71 -13.76 -3.20
CA SER A 66 -6.88 -15.07 -3.84
C SER A 66 -6.16 -16.20 -3.12
N HIS A 67 -5.16 -15.88 -2.28
CA HIS A 67 -4.31 -16.87 -1.62
C HIS A 67 -4.35 -16.76 -0.09
N ASP A 68 -4.35 -17.91 0.58
CA ASP A 68 -4.27 -18.02 2.05
C ASP A 68 -2.83 -17.88 2.58
N ARG A 69 -1.85 -17.68 1.70
CA ARG A 69 -0.42 -17.57 2.04
C ARG A 69 0.23 -16.46 1.22
N PRO A 70 1.30 -15.84 1.73
CA PRO A 70 2.07 -14.87 0.97
C PRO A 70 2.56 -15.47 -0.35
N GLY A 71 2.12 -14.89 -1.46
CA GLY A 71 2.65 -15.21 -2.77
C GLY A 71 3.85 -14.32 -3.11
N PRO A 72 4.52 -14.58 -4.24
CA PRO A 72 5.73 -13.89 -4.61
C PRO A 72 5.52 -12.41 -4.96
N VAL A 73 4.31 -11.98 -5.34
CA VAL A 73 3.98 -10.56 -5.54
C VAL A 73 4.12 -9.83 -4.21
N LEU A 74 3.48 -10.31 -3.15
CA LEU A 74 3.61 -9.75 -1.79
C LEU A 74 5.06 -9.79 -1.29
N LEU A 75 5.75 -10.93 -1.45
CA LEU A 75 7.14 -11.07 -1.01
C LEU A 75 8.07 -10.06 -1.71
N TYR A 76 7.92 -9.89 -3.02
CA TYR A 76 8.69 -8.90 -3.77
C TYR A 76 8.34 -7.47 -3.36
N PHE A 77 7.05 -7.17 -3.20
CA PHE A 77 6.56 -5.85 -2.82
C PHE A 77 7.09 -5.40 -1.45
N ILE A 78 7.19 -6.33 -0.49
CA ILE A 78 7.83 -6.12 0.82
C ILE A 78 9.34 -5.96 0.66
N ALA A 79 10.01 -6.86 -0.07
CA ALA A 79 11.46 -6.84 -0.23
C ALA A 79 11.97 -5.51 -0.83
N GLU A 80 11.26 -4.98 -1.82
CA GLU A 80 11.55 -3.70 -2.47
C GLU A 80 11.02 -2.49 -1.69
N SER A 81 10.25 -2.69 -0.61
CA SER A 81 9.62 -1.63 0.17
C SER A 81 8.89 -0.61 -0.72
N ILE A 82 8.08 -1.10 -1.68
CA ILE A 82 7.54 -0.29 -2.78
C ILE A 82 6.73 0.92 -2.27
N LEU A 83 5.89 0.73 -1.24
CA LEU A 83 5.09 1.82 -0.67
C LEU A 83 5.96 2.89 0.00
N ASP A 84 6.98 2.48 0.75
CA ASP A 84 7.88 3.42 1.44
C ASP A 84 8.70 4.21 0.42
N THR A 85 9.25 3.51 -0.57
CA THR A 85 10.05 4.11 -1.64
C THR A 85 9.23 5.11 -2.46
N PHE A 86 7.97 4.78 -2.80
CA PHE A 86 7.07 5.72 -3.46
C PHE A 86 6.71 6.92 -2.57
N PHE A 87 6.43 6.68 -1.29
CA PHE A 87 6.14 7.75 -0.33
C PHE A 87 7.32 8.73 -0.21
N VAL A 88 8.54 8.23 0.01
CA VAL A 88 9.76 9.07 0.14
C VAL A 88 10.01 9.87 -1.13
N TRP A 89 9.88 9.25 -2.31
CA TRP A 89 10.00 9.99 -3.56
C TRP A 89 8.93 11.07 -3.70
N SER A 90 7.68 10.80 -3.31
CA SER A 90 6.59 11.78 -3.40
C SER A 90 6.86 13.06 -2.59
N LEU A 91 7.58 12.95 -1.47
CA LEU A 91 8.01 14.12 -0.68
C LEU A 91 9.02 15.01 -1.41
N SER A 92 9.74 14.45 -2.38
CA SER A 92 10.70 15.17 -3.22
C SER A 92 10.01 15.93 -4.37
N CYS A 93 8.69 15.79 -4.52
CA CYS A 93 7.87 16.42 -5.56
C CYS A 93 6.82 17.38 -4.95
N PRO A 94 7.23 18.51 -4.33
CA PRO A 94 6.33 19.38 -3.58
C PRO A 94 5.24 20.04 -4.43
N GLU A 95 5.51 20.32 -5.70
CA GLU A 95 4.53 20.87 -6.65
C GLU A 95 3.31 19.95 -6.85
N TYR A 96 3.53 18.64 -6.72
CA TYR A 96 2.50 17.61 -6.94
C TYR A 96 2.03 16.96 -5.63
N ALA A 97 2.37 17.55 -4.47
CA ALA A 97 2.18 16.91 -3.17
C ALA A 97 0.72 16.49 -2.90
N SER A 98 -0.26 17.34 -3.23
CA SER A 98 -1.68 17.03 -3.00
C SER A 98 -2.17 15.88 -3.88
N ASP A 99 -1.74 15.85 -5.14
CA ASP A 99 -2.13 14.83 -6.11
C ASP A 99 -1.50 13.47 -5.75
N LEU A 100 -0.20 13.46 -5.44
CA LEU A 100 0.51 12.26 -5.00
C LEU A 100 -0.04 11.71 -3.67
N LYS A 101 -0.43 12.57 -2.72
CA LYS A 101 -1.12 12.12 -1.49
C LYS A 101 -2.46 11.48 -1.81
N TYR A 102 -3.26 12.10 -2.68
CA TYR A 102 -4.54 11.57 -3.13
C TYR A 102 -4.37 10.17 -3.74
N HIS A 103 -3.43 10.00 -4.68
CA HIS A 103 -3.15 8.69 -5.31
C HIS A 103 -2.70 7.63 -4.31
N GLN A 104 -1.85 7.98 -3.33
CA GLN A 104 -1.44 7.06 -2.27
C GLN A 104 -2.62 6.64 -1.39
N LEU A 105 -3.46 7.59 -0.97
CA LEU A 105 -4.65 7.29 -0.16
C LEU A 105 -5.62 6.36 -0.90
N ARG A 106 -5.85 6.60 -2.19
CA ARG A 106 -6.68 5.73 -3.04
C ARG A 106 -6.12 4.31 -3.14
N CYS A 107 -4.80 4.19 -3.27
CA CYS A 107 -4.14 2.88 -3.30
C CYS A 107 -4.29 2.14 -1.97
N PHE A 108 -4.12 2.82 -0.83
CA PHE A 108 -4.36 2.22 0.48
C PHE A 108 -5.83 1.87 0.69
N GLU A 109 -6.76 2.74 0.31
CA GLU A 109 -8.20 2.45 0.37
C GLU A 109 -8.55 1.17 -0.39
N PHE A 110 -8.01 1.03 -1.61
CA PHE A 110 -8.21 -0.16 -2.43
C PHE A 110 -7.59 -1.40 -1.80
N LEU A 111 -6.32 -1.31 -1.39
CA LEU A 111 -5.58 -2.40 -0.77
C LEU A 111 -6.30 -2.91 0.49
N LEU A 112 -6.66 -2.03 1.41
CA LEU A 112 -7.30 -2.38 2.68
C LEU A 112 -8.75 -2.87 2.51
N SER A 113 -9.43 -2.50 1.44
CA SER A 113 -10.80 -2.97 1.18
C SER A 113 -10.86 -4.46 0.79
N ARG A 114 -9.77 -5.02 0.27
CA ARG A 114 -9.73 -6.40 -0.28
C ARG A 114 -8.67 -7.28 0.37
N ALA A 115 -7.65 -6.70 1.01
CA ALA A 115 -6.58 -7.46 1.64
C ALA A 115 -7.03 -8.13 2.94
N GLN A 116 -6.37 -9.23 3.25
CA GLN A 116 -6.46 -9.85 4.56
C GLN A 116 -5.83 -8.93 5.61
N HIS A 117 -6.44 -8.87 6.79
CA HIS A 117 -5.97 -8.03 7.90
C HIS A 117 -4.53 -8.35 8.34
N GLU A 118 -4.05 -9.57 8.07
CA GLU A 118 -2.66 -9.98 8.31
C GLU A 118 -1.63 -9.14 7.53
N LEU A 119 -2.04 -8.57 6.39
CA LEU A 119 -1.19 -7.72 5.56
C LEU A 119 -0.63 -6.52 6.34
N LEU A 120 -1.39 -6.00 7.31
CA LEU A 120 -1.01 -4.85 8.12
C LEU A 120 0.08 -5.17 9.15
N PHE A 121 0.41 -6.44 9.41
CA PHE A 121 1.54 -6.81 10.27
C PHE A 121 2.90 -6.70 9.56
N HIS A 122 2.92 -6.41 8.25
CA HIS A 122 4.15 -6.11 7.54
C HIS A 122 4.56 -4.66 7.77
N LYS A 123 5.73 -4.45 8.38
CA LYS A 123 6.28 -3.10 8.64
C LYS A 123 6.37 -2.25 7.36
N GLN A 124 6.72 -2.89 6.23
CA GLN A 124 6.85 -2.28 4.91
C GLN A 124 5.52 -1.81 4.31
N ILE A 125 4.39 -2.21 4.89
CA ILE A 125 3.04 -1.76 4.49
C ILE A 125 2.52 -0.75 5.51
N PHE A 126 2.66 -1.08 6.79
CA PHE A 126 2.08 -0.27 7.85
C PHE A 126 2.82 1.05 8.10
N LYS A 127 4.17 1.06 8.04
CA LYS A 127 4.94 2.28 8.27
C LYS A 127 4.69 3.35 7.20
N PRO A 128 4.67 3.02 5.89
CA PRO A 128 4.31 3.99 4.85
C PRO A 128 2.88 4.51 4.99
N LEU A 129 1.93 3.66 5.39
CA LEU A 129 0.56 4.08 5.71
C LEU A 129 0.53 5.14 6.81
N LEU A 130 1.22 4.88 7.94
CA LEU A 130 1.29 5.85 9.03
C LEU A 130 1.97 7.15 8.60
N ASN A 131 3.04 7.08 7.82
CA ASN A 131 3.75 8.25 7.34
C ASN A 131 2.92 9.08 6.36
N LEU A 132 2.15 8.42 5.49
CA LEU A 132 1.18 9.08 4.63
C LEU A 132 0.12 9.81 5.45
N LEU A 133 -0.49 9.14 6.43
CA LEU A 133 -1.49 9.74 7.31
C LEU A 133 -0.93 10.95 8.09
N ARG A 134 0.32 10.87 8.60
CA ARG A 134 1.06 12.02 9.18
C ARG A 134 1.13 13.18 8.20
N SER A 135 1.52 12.90 6.96
CA SER A 135 1.69 13.94 5.94
C SER A 135 0.36 14.62 5.58
N CYS A 136 -0.77 13.98 5.83
CA CYS A 136 -2.11 14.52 5.57
C CYS A 136 -2.61 15.47 6.66
N GLU A 137 -2.02 15.50 7.86
CA GLU A 137 -2.43 16.41 8.95
C GLU A 137 -2.46 17.88 8.51
N SER A 138 -1.48 18.30 7.70
CA SER A 138 -1.39 19.66 7.16
C SER A 138 -2.26 19.90 5.91
N SER A 139 -2.92 18.86 5.39
CA SER A 139 -3.71 18.89 4.16
C SER A 139 -5.20 18.68 4.40
N THR A 140 -5.64 18.69 5.66
CA THR A 140 -7.04 18.55 6.10
C THR A 140 -7.96 19.65 5.56
N SER A 141 -7.43 20.77 5.06
CA SER A 141 -8.22 21.80 4.39
C SER A 141 -8.66 21.42 2.97
N LEU A 142 -8.20 20.30 2.42
CA LEU A 142 -8.59 19.80 1.10
C LEU A 142 -9.60 18.66 1.26
N GLU A 143 -10.88 18.97 1.05
CA GLU A 143 -12.03 18.07 1.23
C GLU A 143 -11.82 16.68 0.58
N LEU A 144 -11.22 16.64 -0.61
CA LEU A 144 -10.96 15.39 -1.31
C LEU A 144 -9.95 14.49 -0.57
N ILE A 145 -8.85 15.07 -0.07
CA ILE A 145 -7.82 14.32 0.67
C ILE A 145 -8.39 13.86 2.01
N GLU A 146 -9.10 14.75 2.70
CA GLU A 146 -9.73 14.47 3.99
C GLU A 146 -10.70 13.28 3.87
N LYS A 147 -11.57 13.28 2.85
CA LYS A 147 -12.51 12.18 2.60
C LYS A 147 -11.81 10.82 2.48
N HIS A 148 -10.75 10.72 1.69
CA HIS A 148 -10.03 9.45 1.52
C HIS A 148 -9.22 9.07 2.77
N MET A 149 -8.66 10.05 3.48
CA MET A 149 -7.98 9.84 4.75
C MET A 149 -8.92 9.23 5.80
N ILE A 150 -10.15 9.75 5.93
CA ILE A 150 -11.18 9.22 6.84
C ILE A 150 -11.52 7.76 6.50
N VAL A 151 -11.69 7.44 5.21
CA VAL A 151 -11.98 6.06 4.78
C VAL A 151 -10.85 5.11 5.18
N VAL A 152 -9.61 5.49 4.91
CA VAL A 152 -8.41 4.70 5.26
C VAL A 152 -8.31 4.54 6.78
N LEU A 153 -8.47 5.61 7.56
CA LEU A 153 -8.48 5.57 9.02
C LEU A 153 -9.54 4.62 9.55
N ASN A 154 -10.76 4.68 9.01
CA ASN A 154 -11.85 3.79 9.40
C ASN A 154 -11.51 2.32 9.09
N GLN A 155 -10.95 2.02 7.92
CA GLN A 155 -10.54 0.65 7.56
C GLN A 155 -9.45 0.10 8.50
N VAL A 156 -8.49 0.95 8.89
CA VAL A 156 -7.47 0.59 9.89
C VAL A 156 -8.12 0.31 11.25
N CYS A 157 -9.06 1.15 11.69
CA CYS A 157 -9.79 0.95 12.95
C CYS A 157 -10.59 -0.35 12.96
N VAL A 158 -11.28 -0.67 11.86
CA VAL A 158 -11.99 -1.94 11.70
C VAL A 158 -11.01 -3.11 11.77
N SER A 159 -9.82 -2.99 11.16
CA SER A 159 -8.79 -4.03 11.21
C SER A 159 -8.26 -4.24 12.63
N ILE A 160 -7.99 -3.16 13.36
CA ILE A 160 -7.60 -3.19 14.78
C ILE A 160 -8.68 -3.84 15.64
N THR A 161 -9.96 -3.49 15.40
CA THR A 161 -11.09 -4.06 16.15
C THR A 161 -11.23 -5.57 15.91
N ARG A 162 -10.97 -6.03 14.68
CA ARG A 162 -11.01 -7.45 14.33
C ARG A 162 -9.84 -8.24 14.91
N ASN A 163 -8.66 -7.63 14.99
CA ASN A 163 -7.48 -8.26 15.56
C ASN A 163 -6.72 -7.27 16.47
N PRO A 164 -7.00 -7.27 17.79
CA PRO A 164 -6.40 -6.32 18.73
C PRO A 164 -4.88 -6.39 18.84
N THR A 165 -4.22 -7.50 18.45
CA THR A 165 -2.75 -7.57 18.46
C THR A 165 -2.13 -6.62 17.43
N LEU A 166 -2.89 -6.21 16.41
CA LEU A 166 -2.47 -5.16 15.49
C LEU A 166 -2.24 -3.85 16.24
N LEU A 167 -3.01 -3.55 17.28
CA LEU A 167 -2.83 -2.34 18.09
C LEU A 167 -1.47 -2.33 18.80
N GLU A 168 -1.06 -3.47 19.37
CA GLU A 168 0.25 -3.65 20.00
C GLU A 168 1.37 -3.42 18.97
N PHE A 169 1.25 -4.05 17.80
CA PHE A 169 2.17 -3.82 16.69
C PHE A 169 2.22 -2.34 16.28
N CYS A 170 1.08 -1.66 16.22
CA CYS A 170 1.03 -0.25 15.89
C CYS A 170 1.79 0.63 16.91
N PHE A 171 1.73 0.27 18.19
CA PHE A 171 2.50 0.95 19.24
C PHE A 171 3.99 0.73 19.08
N ASP A 172 4.42 -0.50 18.80
CA ASP A 172 5.84 -0.83 18.57
C ASP A 172 6.43 -0.02 17.41
N ILE A 173 5.69 0.11 16.31
CA ILE A 173 6.13 0.92 15.15
C ILE A 173 6.13 2.42 15.46
N SER A 174 5.18 2.89 16.28
CA SER A 174 5.08 4.31 16.64
C SER A 174 6.14 4.75 17.65
N ALA A 175 6.60 3.83 18.51
CA ALA A 175 7.63 4.08 19.51
C ALA A 175 9.00 4.44 18.91
N GLU A 176 9.27 4.08 17.65
CA GLU A 176 10.48 4.46 16.91
C GLU A 176 10.63 6.00 16.76
N HIS A 177 9.55 6.78 16.93
CA HIS A 177 9.53 8.23 16.72
C HIS A 177 9.35 9.04 18.03
N GLY A 178 9.62 8.43 19.20
CA GLY A 178 9.50 9.06 20.52
C GLY A 178 8.11 8.90 21.16
N PRO A 179 7.87 9.48 22.36
CA PRO A 179 6.60 9.37 23.09
C PRO A 179 5.51 10.21 22.40
N SER A 180 5.13 9.80 21.18
CA SER A 180 4.16 10.49 20.36
C SER A 180 2.85 9.72 20.40
N LYS A 181 1.77 10.47 20.61
CA LYS A 181 0.39 10.01 20.64
C LYS A 181 0.16 9.05 19.46
N PHE A 182 -0.49 7.91 19.73
CA PHE A 182 -0.90 6.98 18.69
C PHE A 182 -1.60 7.74 17.58
N ILE A 183 -0.98 7.83 16.41
CA ILE A 183 -1.43 8.81 15.41
C ILE A 183 -2.83 8.51 14.92
N ILE A 184 -3.18 7.23 14.78
CA ILE A 184 -4.53 6.83 14.39
C ILE A 184 -5.55 7.41 15.39
N PHE A 185 -5.29 7.34 16.70
CA PHE A 185 -6.19 7.95 17.71
C PHE A 185 -6.16 9.48 17.63
N SER A 186 -4.99 10.09 17.39
CA SER A 186 -4.87 11.54 17.26
C SER A 186 -5.65 12.08 16.06
N LEU A 187 -5.61 11.35 14.95
CA LEU A 187 -6.33 11.66 13.72
C LEU A 187 -7.82 11.37 13.82
N LEU A 188 -8.27 10.50 14.74
CA LEU A 188 -9.70 10.24 14.95
C LEU A 188 -10.38 11.31 15.82
N ILE A 189 -9.65 12.00 16.70
CA ILE A 189 -10.23 13.00 17.63
C ILE A 189 -11.11 14.04 16.92
N PRO A 190 -10.73 14.61 15.76
CA PRO A 190 -11.58 15.58 15.06
C PRO A 190 -12.89 15.00 14.49
N PHE A 191 -13.02 13.67 14.39
CA PHE A 191 -14.13 12.99 13.70
C PHE A 191 -15.06 12.22 14.65
N VAL A 192 -14.84 12.30 15.97
CA VAL A 192 -15.68 11.70 17.03
C VAL A 192 -16.36 12.82 17.82
#